data_AF-A0A7S4HSG6-F1
#
_entry.id   AF-A0A7S4HSG6-F1
#
_cell.length_a   1.000
_cell.length_b   1.000
_cell.length_c   1.000
_cell.angle_alpha   90.00
_cell.angle_beta   90.00
_cell.angle_gamma   90.00
#
_symmetry.space_group_name_H-M   'P 1'
#
loop_
_entity.id
_entity.type
_entity.pdbx_description
1 polymer ?
#
loop_
_entity_poly.entity_id
_entity_poly.type
_entity_poly.pdbx_seq_one_letter_code
_entity_poly.pdbx_strand_id
1 'polypeptide(L)'
;MPGAESGLGPQLAGEKITVNSRTVSVVKQLGEGGFSFVYLVKDLSDPSAAGSAASEGSGTSRPGGAQQQQSHQPSFMVLKITSIHSRQQRDVAEKEAKLLSRLSHPSIVRMIDACYRTAP
;
A
#
# COMPACT_ATOMS: atom_id res chain seq x y z
N MET A 1 32.82 6.81 -7.95
CA MET A 1 31.69 5.93 -8.27
C MET A 1 30.44 6.59 -7.72
N PRO A 2 29.51 7.10 -8.55
CA PRO A 2 28.29 7.70 -8.04
C PRO A 2 27.45 6.59 -7.40
N GLY A 3 27.24 6.69 -6.09
CA GLY A 3 26.43 5.75 -5.33
C GLY A 3 24.99 5.84 -5.81
N ALA A 4 24.41 4.71 -6.20
CA ALA A 4 22.98 4.57 -6.35
C ALA A 4 22.37 4.77 -4.95
N GLU A 5 22.02 6.02 -4.65
CA GLU A 5 21.33 6.37 -3.43
C GLU A 5 20.03 5.56 -3.45
N SER A 6 19.98 4.57 -2.57
CA SER A 6 18.85 3.66 -2.42
C SER A 6 17.59 4.54 -2.42
N GLY A 7 16.77 4.44 -3.46
CA GLY A 7 15.65 5.37 -3.72
C GLY A 7 14.52 5.35 -2.68
N LEU A 8 14.79 4.82 -1.48
CA LEU A 8 13.92 4.76 -0.32
C LEU A 8 14.16 6.00 0.55
N GLY A 9 13.07 6.51 1.10
CA GLY A 9 13.02 7.74 1.89
C GLY A 9 11.77 8.56 1.55
N PRO A 10 11.73 9.85 1.93
CA PRO A 10 10.58 10.72 1.66
C PRO A 10 10.34 10.97 0.17
N GLN A 11 11.36 10.80 -0.67
CA GLN A 11 11.29 10.90 -2.14
C GLN A 11 10.36 9.86 -2.78
N LEU A 12 10.00 8.80 -2.05
CA LEU A 12 9.04 7.80 -2.52
C LEU A 12 7.59 8.30 -2.48
N ALA A 13 7.31 9.45 -1.85
CA ALA A 13 5.96 10.01 -1.80
C ALA A 13 5.47 10.38 -3.21
N GLY A 14 4.27 9.91 -3.57
CA GLY A 14 3.70 10.04 -4.92
C GLY A 14 3.94 8.82 -5.82
N GLU A 15 4.88 7.94 -5.49
CA GLU A 15 5.18 6.75 -6.29
C GLU A 15 4.09 5.68 -6.18
N LYS A 16 3.96 4.89 -7.25
CA LYS A 16 3.08 3.72 -7.28
C LYS A 16 3.89 2.45 -7.12
N ILE A 17 3.51 1.63 -6.15
CA ILE A 17 4.18 0.38 -5.84
C ILE A 17 3.20 -0.75 -6.01
N THR A 18 3.62 -1.78 -6.73
CA THR A 18 2.87 -3.03 -6.86
C THR A 18 3.38 -4.05 -5.86
N VAL A 19 2.49 -4.54 -5.00
CA VAL A 19 2.73 -5.63 -4.05
C VAL A 19 1.82 -6.78 -4.46
N ASN A 20 2.41 -7.82 -5.05
CA ASN A 20 1.67 -8.95 -5.64
C ASN A 20 0.61 -8.47 -6.65
N SER A 21 -0.68 -8.61 -6.33
CA SER A 21 -1.80 -8.17 -7.18
C SER A 21 -2.35 -6.78 -6.82
N ARG A 22 -1.79 -6.12 -5.80
CA ARG A 22 -2.27 -4.81 -5.32
C ARG A 22 -1.35 -3.69 -5.78
N THR A 23 -1.94 -2.62 -6.30
CA THR A 23 -1.22 -1.38 -6.59
C THR A 23 -1.56 -0.36 -5.53
N VAL A 24 -0.54 0.20 -4.88
CA VAL A 24 -0.70 1.22 -3.84
C VAL A 24 0.06 2.49 -4.21
N SER A 25 -0.48 3.65 -3.87
CA SER A 25 0.18 4.95 -4.01
C SER A 25 0.79 5.36 -2.68
N VAL A 26 2.07 5.72 -2.66
CA VAL A 26 2.72 6.24 -1.46
C VAL A 26 2.24 7.66 -1.20
N VAL A 27 1.75 7.91 0.01
CA VAL A 27 1.24 9.24 0.43
C VAL A 27 2.33 9.99 1.17
N LYS A 28 2.92 9.37 2.19
CA LYS A 28 4.00 9.95 3.00
C LYS A 28 4.77 8.89 3.77
N GLN A 29 5.98 9.21 4.19
CA GLN A 29 6.74 8.43 5.16
C GLN A 29 6.16 8.63 6.57
N LEU A 30 5.97 7.54 7.30
CA LEU A 30 5.51 7.50 8.70
C LEU A 30 6.66 7.32 9.68
N GLY A 31 7.73 6.67 9.25
CA GLY A 31 8.90 6.45 10.09
C GLY A 31 10.01 5.69 9.38
N GLU A 32 11.15 5.65 10.04
CA GLU A 32 12.33 4.90 9.65
C GLU A 32 12.87 4.17 10.89
N GLY A 33 13.40 2.97 10.69
CA GLY A 33 14.04 2.22 11.75
C GLY A 33 14.90 1.08 11.19
N GLY A 34 16.18 1.06 11.59
CA GLY A 34 17.15 0.08 11.13
C GLY A 34 17.32 0.13 9.61
N PHE A 35 16.87 -0.91 8.91
CA PHE A 35 16.91 -1.03 7.44
C PHE A 35 15.52 -0.90 6.80
N SER A 36 14.53 -0.38 7.53
CA SER A 36 13.15 -0.30 7.05
C SER A 36 12.61 1.11 7.05
N PHE A 37 11.82 1.39 6.01
CA PHE A 37 11.01 2.59 5.89
C PHE A 37 9.53 2.21 5.94
N VAL A 38 8.74 2.98 6.68
CA VAL A 38 7.31 2.76 6.84
C VAL A 38 6.58 3.91 6.18
N TYR A 39 5.61 3.59 5.32
CA TYR A 39 4.85 4.55 4.53
C TYR A 39 3.36 4.41 4.76
N LEU A 40 2.66 5.54 4.75
CA LEU A 40 1.22 5.57 4.53
C LEU A 40 0.99 5.44 3.03
N VAL A 41 0.16 4.47 2.64
CA VAL A 41 -0.19 4.24 1.25
C VAL A 41 -1.70 4.23 1.06
N LYS A 42 -2.15 4.57 -0.14
CA LYS A 42 -3.54 4.49 -0.56
C LYS A 42 -3.71 3.33 -1.54
N ASP A 43 -4.66 2.44 -1.30
CA ASP A 43 -4.97 1.35 -2.22
C ASP A 43 -5.56 1.92 -3.53
N LEU A 44 -4.99 1.52 -4.67
CA LEU A 44 -5.45 1.83 -6.02
C LEU A 44 -6.00 0.60 -6.75
N SER A 45 -6.03 -0.56 -6.07
CA SER A 45 -6.43 -1.85 -6.65
C SER A 45 -7.94 -1.96 -6.83
N ASP A 46 -8.71 -1.04 -6.25
CA ASP A 46 -10.14 -0.88 -6.52
C ASP A 46 -10.35 0.18 -7.62
N PRO A 47 -10.61 -0.24 -8.88
CA PRO A 47 -10.78 0.69 -10.00
C PRO A 47 -12.06 1.53 -9.90
N SER A 48 -12.93 1.29 -8.91
CA SER A 48 -14.16 2.08 -8.70
C SER A 48 -13.92 3.55 -8.34
N ALA A 49 -12.67 3.96 -8.08
CA ALA A 49 -12.31 5.35 -7.77
C ALA A 49 -11.64 6.11 -8.94
N ALA A 50 -11.41 5.49 -10.11
CA ALA A 50 -10.65 6.07 -11.22
C ALA A 50 -11.50 6.45 -12.45
N GLY A 51 -12.77 6.80 -12.24
CA GLY A 51 -13.71 7.13 -13.32
C GLY A 51 -14.74 8.20 -12.95
N SER A 52 -14.29 9.37 -12.49
CA SER A 52 -15.14 10.57 -12.40
C SER A 52 -14.48 11.73 -13.15
N ALA A 53 -14.43 11.60 -14.48
CA ALA A 53 -14.16 12.71 -15.37
C ALA A 53 -15.25 12.75 -16.46
N ALA A 54 -16.05 13.81 -16.42
CA ALA A 54 -16.95 14.34 -17.45
C ALA A 54 -18.16 13.49 -17.89
N SER A 55 -19.35 13.90 -17.44
CA SER A 55 -20.53 14.01 -18.30
C SER A 55 -21.52 14.99 -17.66
N GLU A 56 -21.50 16.22 -18.17
CA GLU A 56 -22.67 17.11 -18.12
C GLU A 56 -23.77 16.49 -18.99
N GLY A 57 -25.00 16.43 -18.46
CA GLY A 57 -26.14 15.84 -19.15
C GLY A 57 -27.42 16.02 -18.36
N SER A 58 -28.11 17.13 -18.63
CA SER A 58 -29.45 17.48 -18.18
C SER A 58 -30.47 16.34 -18.35
N GLY A 59 -31.32 16.08 -17.34
CA GLY A 59 -32.43 15.13 -17.47
C GLY A 59 -33.19 14.80 -16.18
N THR A 60 -34.32 15.48 -16.00
CA THR A 60 -35.47 15.29 -15.08
C THR A 60 -35.77 13.90 -14.45
N SER A 61 -36.02 13.94 -13.13
CA SER A 61 -37.11 13.28 -12.35
C SER A 61 -37.21 11.75 -12.21
N ARG A 62 -37.07 11.24 -10.97
CA ARG A 62 -38.01 10.34 -10.24
C ARG A 62 -37.48 9.96 -8.84
N PRO A 63 -38.29 10.00 -7.76
CA PRO A 63 -37.87 9.54 -6.43
C PRO A 63 -38.31 8.09 -6.20
N GLY A 64 -37.36 7.17 -5.94
CA GLY A 64 -37.69 5.79 -5.61
C GLY A 64 -36.49 4.87 -5.53
N GLY A 65 -36.09 4.52 -4.31
CA GLY A 65 -35.02 3.56 -4.00
C GLY A 65 -33.85 4.22 -3.29
N ALA A 66 -33.76 4.03 -1.97
CA ALA A 66 -32.59 4.39 -1.18
C ALA A 66 -31.40 3.49 -1.61
N GLN A 67 -30.72 3.87 -2.68
CA GLN A 67 -29.37 3.39 -2.97
C GLN A 67 -28.48 4.00 -1.89
N GLN A 68 -28.08 3.19 -0.91
CA GLN A 68 -26.97 3.53 -0.03
C GLN A 68 -25.77 3.82 -0.92
N GLN A 69 -25.51 5.11 -1.16
CA GLN A 69 -24.24 5.60 -1.66
C GLN A 69 -23.21 5.18 -0.61
N GLN A 70 -22.65 3.98 -0.77
CA GLN A 70 -21.46 3.56 -0.04
C GLN A 70 -20.37 4.51 -0.47
N SER A 71 -20.17 5.56 0.34
CA SER A 71 -19.05 6.46 0.26
C SER A 71 -17.79 5.61 0.31
N HIS A 72 -17.22 5.31 -0.86
CA HIS A 72 -15.97 4.58 -0.97
C HIS A 72 -14.87 5.48 -0.44
N GLN A 73 -14.65 5.41 0.87
CA GLN A 73 -13.55 6.09 1.51
C GLN A 73 -12.24 5.51 0.99
N PRO A 74 -11.22 6.36 0.78
CA PRO A 74 -9.90 5.86 0.40
C PRO A 74 -9.40 4.85 1.44
N SER A 75 -9.15 3.62 0.99
CA SER A 75 -8.57 2.59 1.84
C SER A 75 -7.09 2.91 2.05
N PHE A 76 -6.76 3.43 3.23
CA PHE A 76 -5.39 3.69 3.63
C PHE A 76 -4.78 2.45 4.29
N MET A 77 -3.52 2.19 3.96
CA MET A 77 -2.75 1.06 4.47
C MET A 77 -1.35 1.52 4.86
N VAL A 78 -0.60 0.62 5.50
CA VAL A 78 0.80 0.84 5.84
C VAL A 78 1.67 -0.09 5.02
N LEU A 79 2.66 0.47 4.33
CA LEU A 79 3.67 -0.29 3.61
C LEU A 79 5.01 -0.18 4.33
N LYS A 80 5.54 -1.32 4.79
CA LYS A 80 6.90 -1.43 5.30
C LYS A 80 7.81 -1.95 4.19
N ILE A 81 8.84 -1.19 3.83
CA ILE A 81 9.88 -1.62 2.88
C ILE A 81 11.15 -1.85 3.66
N THR A 82 11.68 -3.07 3.61
CA THR A 82 12.92 -3.46 4.30
C THR A 82 14.02 -3.69 3.27
N SER A 83 15.12 -2.95 3.39
CA SER A 83 16.34 -3.18 2.63
C SER A 83 17.04 -4.43 3.14
N ILE A 84 17.31 -5.36 2.22
CA ILE A 84 17.96 -6.64 2.51
C ILE A 84 19.33 -6.65 1.82
N HIS A 85 20.38 -6.74 2.63
CA HIS A 85 21.78 -6.77 2.18
C HIS A 85 22.49 -8.10 2.50
N SER A 86 21.81 -9.03 3.19
CA SER A 86 22.36 -10.36 3.49
C SER A 86 21.29 -11.44 3.53
N ARG A 87 21.72 -12.70 3.37
CA ARG A 87 20.83 -13.87 3.51
C ARG A 87 20.22 -13.96 4.90
N GLN A 88 20.97 -13.61 5.94
CA GLN A 88 20.46 -13.59 7.31
C GLN A 88 19.35 -12.56 7.49
N GLN A 89 19.47 -11.36 6.90
CA GLN A 89 18.40 -10.36 6.93
C GLN A 89 17.15 -10.84 6.18
N ARG A 90 17.34 -11.54 5.07
CA ARG A 90 16.24 -12.18 4.33
C ARG A 90 15.51 -13.21 5.19
N ASP A 91 16.25 -14.13 5.81
CA ASP A 91 15.66 -15.17 6.66
C ASP A 91 14.88 -14.58 7.83
N VAL A 92 15.35 -13.47 8.40
CA VAL A 92 14.64 -12.74 9.47
C VAL A 92 13.36 -12.09 8.94
N ALA A 93 13.41 -11.39 7.80
CA ALA A 93 12.24 -10.75 7.20
C ALA A 93 11.18 -11.76 6.75
N GLU A 94 11.59 -12.92 6.22
CA GLU A 94 10.68 -14.02 5.86
C GLU A 94 10.01 -14.64 7.09
N LYS A 95 10.77 -14.84 8.19
CA LYS A 95 10.20 -15.31 9.46
C LYS A 95 9.23 -14.31 10.06
N GLU A 96 9.54 -13.02 10.03
CA GLU A 96 8.66 -11.95 10.53
C GLU A 96 7.32 -11.95 9.81
N ALA A 97 7.35 -11.90 8.47
CA ALA A 97 6.14 -11.94 7.64
C ALA A 97 5.33 -13.22 7.86
N LYS A 98 5.99 -14.38 7.92
CA LYS A 98 5.30 -15.67 8.18
C LYS A 98 4.66 -15.74 9.57
N LEU A 99 5.26 -15.09 10.56
CA LEU A 99 4.68 -15.01 11.90
C LEU A 99 3.46 -14.10 11.89
N LEU A 100 3.61 -12.87 11.38
CA LEU A 100 2.55 -11.85 11.35
C LEU A 100 1.35 -12.30 10.51
N SER A 101 1.54 -13.07 9.45
CA SER A 101 0.43 -13.59 8.62
C SER A 101 -0.47 -14.61 9.35
N ARG A 102 0.02 -15.21 10.45
CA ARG A 102 -0.73 -16.18 11.27
C ARG A 102 -1.43 -15.53 12.47
N LEU A 103 -1.12 -14.28 12.78
CA LEU A 103 -1.68 -13.58 13.93
C LEU A 103 -2.97 -12.85 13.52
N SER A 104 -4.07 -13.16 14.20
CA SER A 104 -5.35 -12.47 14.06
C SER A 104 -5.85 -12.10 15.45
N HIS A 105 -5.51 -10.90 15.90
CA HIS A 105 -5.88 -10.41 17.24
C HIS A 105 -6.14 -8.89 17.17
N PRO A 106 -7.16 -8.35 17.86
CA PRO A 106 -7.49 -6.92 17.80
C PRO A 106 -6.34 -5.99 18.22
N SER A 107 -5.45 -6.44 19.10
CA SER A 107 -4.29 -5.67 19.56
C SER A 107 -3.02 -5.87 18.74
N ILE A 108 -3.06 -6.64 17.65
CA ILE A 108 -1.91 -6.90 16.77
C ILE A 108 -2.24 -6.36 15.39
N VAL A 109 -1.33 -5.59 14.80
CA VAL A 109 -1.51 -5.07 13.44
C VAL A 109 -1.68 -6.23 12.48
N ARG A 110 -2.80 -6.22 11.74
CA ARG A 110 -3.11 -7.26 10.76
C ARG A 110 -2.16 -7.13 9.57
N MET A 111 -1.50 -8.23 9.24
CA MET A 111 -0.76 -8.34 7.99
C MET A 111 -1.72 -8.53 6.82
N ILE A 112 -1.57 -7.70 5.79
CA ILE A 112 -2.44 -7.76 4.60
C ILE A 112 -1.76 -8.57 3.49
N ASP A 113 -0.50 -8.26 3.21
CA ASP A 113 0.28 -8.97 2.21
C ASP A 113 1.79 -8.78 2.44
N ALA A 114 2.61 -9.61 1.80
CA ALA A 114 4.06 -9.42 1.66
C ALA A 114 4.57 -9.94 0.32
N CYS A 115 5.60 -9.27 -0.19
CA CYS A 115 6.33 -9.71 -1.38
C CYS A 115 7.83 -9.54 -1.17
N TYR A 116 8.62 -10.36 -1.85
CA TYR A 116 10.07 -10.30 -1.84
C TYR A 116 10.56 -10.13 -3.26
N ARG A 117 11.38 -9.10 -3.51
CA ARG A 117 12.09 -9.02 -4.77
C ARG A 117 13.17 -10.10 -4.78
N THR A 118 13.09 -11.03 -5.72
CA THR A 118 14.25 -11.83 -6.09
C THR A 118 15.24 -10.93 -6.81
N ALA A 119 16.52 -11.00 -6.44
CA ALA A 119 17.56 -10.39 -7.24
C ALA A 119 17.49 -10.99 -8.66
N PRO A 120 17.66 -10.18 -9.72
CA PRO A 120 17.80 -10.71 -11.08
C PRO A 120 19.00 -11.65 -11.20
#